data_AF-A0A7C5MA85-F1
#
_entry.id   AF-A0A7C5MA85-F1
#
_cell.length_a   1.000
_cell.length_b   1.000
_cell.length_c   1.000
_cell.angle_alpha   90.00
_cell.angle_beta   90.00
_cell.angle_gamma   90.00
#
_symmetry.space_group_name_H-M   'P 1'
#
loop_
_entity.id
_entity.type
_entity.pdbx_description
1 polymer ?
#
loop_
_entity_poly.entity_id
_entity_poly.type
_entity_poly.pdbx_seq_one_letter_code
_entity_poly.pdbx_strand_id
1 'polypeptide(L)'
;RAVHTFKGIAGNISASAVFNSAQRLEKLIQDQDEAEIGAELAALERAYETVVQGISKAAEEKENPAPVAAEAEFAFDIESAAPMILELHDLLKKHSMSARRKWGELKEIFNRETMREPVAHLEESLSRLDFRSALKTLENLAGQLGVELK
;
A
#
# COMPACT_ATOMS: atom_id res chain seq x y z
N ARG A 1 -19.44 -19.86 -11.67
CA ARG A 1 -18.18 -20.24 -10.97
C ARG A 1 -17.02 -19.30 -11.28
N ALA A 2 -16.65 -19.07 -12.55
CA ALA A 2 -15.54 -18.18 -12.91
C ALA A 2 -15.70 -16.74 -12.39
N VAL A 3 -16.89 -16.15 -12.56
CA VAL A 3 -17.21 -14.79 -12.07
C VAL A 3 -17.12 -14.69 -10.54
N HIS A 4 -17.56 -15.75 -9.84
CA HIS A 4 -17.49 -15.84 -8.38
C HIS A 4 -16.04 -15.84 -7.86
N THR A 5 -15.15 -16.60 -8.54
CA THR A 5 -13.71 -16.59 -8.25
C THR A 5 -13.11 -15.21 -8.52
N PHE A 6 -13.48 -14.56 -9.62
CA PHE A 6 -13.04 -13.20 -9.97
C PHE A 6 -13.43 -12.19 -8.89
N LYS A 7 -14.66 -12.27 -8.38
CA LYS A 7 -15.15 -11.44 -7.27
C LYS A 7 -14.34 -11.65 -6.00
N GLY A 8 -14.03 -12.90 -5.65
CA GLY A 8 -13.20 -13.22 -4.48
C GLY A 8 -11.78 -12.65 -4.59
N ILE A 9 -11.15 -12.79 -5.76
CA ILE A 9 -9.82 -12.24 -6.02
C ILE A 9 -9.86 -10.71 -5.96
N ALA A 10 -10.83 -10.08 -6.61
CA ALA A 10 -10.98 -8.63 -6.63
C ALA A 10 -11.21 -8.05 -5.22
N GLY A 11 -11.97 -8.75 -4.38
CA GLY A 11 -12.15 -8.39 -2.98
C GLY A 11 -10.84 -8.42 -2.18
N ASN A 12 -10.03 -9.46 -2.37
CA ASN A 12 -8.74 -9.59 -1.66
C ASN A 12 -7.73 -8.50 -2.03
N ILE A 13 -7.73 -8.02 -3.27
CA ILE A 13 -6.83 -6.94 -3.74
C ILE A 13 -7.49 -5.56 -3.69
N SER A 14 -8.67 -5.43 -3.06
CA SER A 14 -9.45 -4.18 -3.00
C SER A 14 -9.73 -3.53 -4.38
N ALA A 15 -9.76 -4.32 -5.45
CA ALA A 15 -10.05 -3.88 -6.81
C ALA A 15 -11.56 -3.65 -6.99
N SER A 16 -12.05 -2.56 -6.40
CA SER A 16 -13.48 -2.25 -6.27
C SER A 16 -14.22 -2.21 -7.63
N ALA A 17 -13.57 -1.72 -8.68
CA ALA A 17 -14.15 -1.70 -10.03
C ALA A 17 -14.35 -3.12 -10.59
N VAL A 18 -13.35 -4.00 -10.46
CA VAL A 18 -13.43 -5.41 -10.89
C VAL A 18 -14.45 -6.18 -10.05
N PHE A 19 -14.48 -5.92 -8.74
CA PHE A 19 -15.45 -6.53 -7.83
C PHE A 19 -16.89 -6.18 -8.23
N ASN A 20 -17.17 -4.89 -8.45
CA ASN A 20 -18.50 -4.41 -8.82
C ASN A 20 -18.94 -4.94 -10.20
N SER A 21 -18.04 -4.97 -11.19
CA SER A 21 -18.35 -5.53 -12.51
C SER A 21 -18.56 -7.05 -12.45
N ALA A 22 -17.76 -7.78 -11.67
CA ALA A 22 -17.98 -9.21 -11.45
C ALA A 22 -19.31 -9.48 -10.73
N GLN A 23 -19.69 -8.65 -9.76
CA GLN A 23 -20.98 -8.79 -9.07
C GLN A 23 -22.17 -8.54 -10.02
N ARG A 24 -22.10 -7.51 -10.86
CA ARG A 24 -23.14 -7.25 -11.88
C ARG A 24 -23.22 -8.35 -12.92
N LEU A 25 -22.08 -8.85 -13.40
CA LEU A 25 -22.03 -9.96 -14.35
C LEU A 25 -22.58 -11.26 -13.74
N GLU A 26 -22.30 -11.54 -12.46
CA GLU A 26 -22.86 -12.70 -11.75
C GLU A 26 -24.38 -12.63 -11.69
N LYS A 27 -24.93 -11.42 -11.47
CA LYS A 27 -26.37 -11.18 -11.46
C LYS A 27 -27.00 -11.33 -12.84
N LEU A 28 -26.41 -10.74 -13.89
CA LEU A 28 -26.92 -10.85 -15.26
C LEU A 28 -26.95 -12.31 -15.76
N ILE A 29 -25.95 -13.12 -15.38
CA ILE A 29 -25.93 -14.55 -15.69
C ILE A 29 -27.04 -15.31 -14.94
N GLN A 30 -27.33 -14.94 -13.69
CA GLN A 30 -28.45 -15.53 -12.93
C GLN A 30 -29.81 -15.17 -13.53
N ASP A 31 -29.95 -13.92 -13.98
CA ASP A 31 -31.17 -13.37 -14.55
C ASP A 31 -31.38 -13.75 -16.04
N GLN A 32 -30.41 -14.45 -16.65
CA GLN A 32 -30.38 -14.86 -18.08
C GLN A 32 -30.54 -13.70 -19.07
N ASP A 33 -30.08 -12.50 -18.68
CA ASP A 33 -30.17 -11.30 -19.51
C ASP A 33 -28.99 -11.21 -20.50
N GLU A 34 -29.06 -12.00 -21.56
CA GLU A 34 -27.99 -12.10 -22.57
C GLU A 34 -27.68 -10.78 -23.29
N ALA A 35 -28.62 -9.84 -23.32
CA ALA A 35 -28.44 -8.55 -23.98
C ALA A 35 -27.38 -7.68 -23.28
N GLU A 36 -27.31 -7.75 -21.96
CA GLU A 36 -26.42 -6.93 -21.13
C GLU A 36 -25.13 -7.65 -20.72
N ILE A 37 -25.09 -8.99 -20.81
CA ILE A 37 -23.90 -9.80 -20.47
C ILE A 37 -22.67 -9.36 -21.28
N GLY A 38 -22.84 -9.09 -22.59
CA GLY A 38 -21.74 -8.66 -23.44
C GLY A 38 -21.14 -7.32 -23.03
N ALA A 39 -22.00 -6.35 -22.66
CA ALA A 39 -21.57 -5.03 -22.21
C ALA A 39 -20.84 -5.10 -20.86
N GLU A 40 -21.34 -5.90 -19.92
CA GLU A 40 -20.73 -6.04 -18.60
C GLU A 40 -19.42 -6.86 -18.66
N LEU A 41 -19.29 -7.82 -19.59
CA LEU A 41 -18.01 -8.49 -19.87
C LEU A 41 -16.94 -7.49 -20.34
N ALA A 42 -17.27 -6.61 -21.27
CA ALA A 42 -16.36 -5.56 -21.74
C ALA A 42 -16.03 -4.53 -20.64
N ALA A 43 -16.96 -4.29 -19.70
CA ALA A 43 -16.70 -3.45 -18.52
C ALA A 43 -15.76 -4.15 -17.52
N LEU A 44 -15.94 -5.45 -17.30
CA LEU A 44 -15.07 -6.27 -16.44
C LEU A 44 -13.65 -6.34 -17.01
N GLU A 45 -13.51 -6.54 -18.32
CA GLU A 45 -12.21 -6.59 -18.99
C GLU A 45 -11.42 -5.28 -18.83
N ARG A 46 -12.04 -4.13 -19.10
CA ARG A 46 -11.41 -2.81 -18.89
C ARG A 46 -10.99 -2.57 -17.44
N ALA A 47 -11.84 -2.96 -16.49
CA ALA A 47 -11.52 -2.85 -15.07
C ALA A 47 -10.33 -3.74 -14.70
N TYR A 48 -10.26 -4.95 -15.26
CA TYR A 48 -9.16 -5.88 -15.05
C TYR A 48 -7.86 -5.38 -15.67
N GLU A 49 -7.87 -4.88 -16.91
CA GLU A 49 -6.71 -4.28 -17.57
C GLU A 49 -6.13 -3.12 -16.76
N THR A 50 -7.00 -2.27 -16.20
CA THR A 50 -6.56 -1.15 -15.35
C THR A 50 -5.79 -1.65 -14.12
N VAL A 51 -6.27 -2.71 -13.48
CA VAL A 51 -5.62 -3.32 -12.31
C VAL A 51 -4.28 -3.96 -12.71
N VAL A 52 -4.25 -4.71 -13.81
CA VAL A 52 -3.01 -5.34 -14.31
C VAL A 52 -1.97 -4.29 -14.68
N GLN A 53 -2.36 -3.24 -15.42
CA GLN A 53 -1.46 -2.13 -15.76
C GLN A 53 -0.96 -1.39 -14.51
N GLY A 54 -1.80 -1.19 -13.50
CA GLY A 54 -1.39 -0.62 -12.22
C GLY A 54 -0.35 -1.49 -11.50
N ILE A 55 -0.55 -2.81 -11.47
CA ILE A 55 0.40 -3.76 -10.89
C ILE A 55 1.71 -3.79 -11.68
N SER A 56 1.65 -3.82 -13.02
CA SER A 56 2.84 -3.81 -13.89
C SER A 56 3.64 -2.52 -13.72
N LYS A 57 3.00 -1.35 -13.69
CA LYS A 57 3.68 -0.08 -13.44
C LYS A 57 4.33 -0.04 -12.06
N ALA A 58 3.63 -0.50 -11.01
CA ALA A 58 4.19 -0.57 -9.66
C ALA A 58 5.36 -1.58 -9.55
N ALA A 59 5.41 -2.59 -10.42
CA ALA A 59 6.52 -3.52 -10.52
C ALA A 59 7.70 -2.93 -11.32
N GLU A 60 7.43 -2.22 -12.41
CA GLU A 60 8.45 -1.53 -13.23
C GLU A 60 9.07 -0.32 -12.50
N GLU A 61 8.29 0.43 -11.72
CA GLU A 61 8.79 1.50 -10.83
C GLU A 61 9.70 0.96 -9.71
N LYS A 62 9.62 -0.34 -9.40
CA LYS A 62 10.57 -1.00 -8.49
C LYS A 62 11.86 -1.45 -9.16
N GLU A 63 11.88 -1.60 -10.50
CA GLU A 63 13.00 -2.17 -11.26
C GLU A 63 13.77 -1.17 -12.13
N ASN A 64 13.27 0.05 -12.31
CA ASN A 64 13.97 1.09 -13.06
C ASN A 64 14.51 2.19 -12.13
N PRO A 65 15.79 2.16 -11.71
CA PRO A 65 16.42 3.37 -11.23
C PRO A 65 16.50 4.32 -12.42
N ALA A 66 15.65 5.36 -12.42
CA ALA A 66 15.70 6.40 -13.43
C ALA A 66 17.14 6.92 -13.58
N PRO A 67 17.60 7.19 -14.82
CA PRO A 67 18.97 7.62 -15.04
C PRO A 67 19.20 8.94 -14.30
N VAL A 68 20.28 8.93 -13.51
CA VAL A 68 20.83 10.05 -12.74
C VAL A 68 20.87 11.30 -13.63
N ALA A 69 19.98 12.23 -13.36
CA ALA A 69 20.06 13.58 -13.89
C ALA A 69 19.70 14.57 -12.78
N ALA A 70 20.76 15.25 -12.33
CA ALA A 70 20.79 16.45 -11.51
C ALA A 70 20.18 16.34 -10.11
N GLU A 71 21.08 16.25 -9.12
CA GLU A 71 21.13 17.13 -7.94
C GLU A 71 19.91 18.03 -7.72
N ALA A 72 18.78 17.41 -7.37
CA ALA A 72 17.75 18.06 -6.60
C ALA A 72 17.78 17.33 -5.26
N GLU A 73 18.35 17.99 -4.27
CA GLU A 73 18.15 17.63 -2.88
C GLU A 73 16.64 17.51 -2.64
N PHE A 74 16.09 16.29 -2.73
CA PHE A 74 14.90 15.94 -1.97
C PHE A 74 15.36 16.00 -0.51
N ALA A 75 15.34 17.22 0.02
CA ALA A 75 15.43 17.50 1.43
C ALA A 75 14.37 16.62 2.07
N PHE A 76 14.81 15.55 2.71
CA PHE A 76 13.97 14.79 3.60
C PHE A 76 13.53 15.82 4.65
N ASP A 77 12.27 16.22 4.58
CA ASP A 77 11.74 17.28 5.43
C ASP A 77 11.58 16.70 6.84
N ILE A 78 12.69 16.71 7.58
CA ILE A 78 12.78 16.25 8.97
C ILE A 78 11.74 17.00 9.82
N GLU A 79 11.46 18.27 9.51
CA GLU A 79 10.47 19.07 10.25
C GLU A 79 9.05 18.53 10.06
N SER A 80 8.71 18.10 8.85
CA SER A 80 7.42 17.45 8.56
C SER A 80 7.36 15.99 9.05
N ALA A 81 8.48 15.26 9.02
CA ALA A 81 8.54 13.85 9.43
C ALA A 81 8.57 13.66 10.96
N ALA A 82 9.24 14.55 11.69
CA ALA A 82 9.39 14.49 13.15
C ALA A 82 8.05 14.35 13.93
N PRO A 83 7.01 15.17 13.69
CA PRO A 83 5.74 15.01 14.40
C PRO A 83 5.05 13.68 14.08
N MET A 84 5.20 13.17 12.86
CA MET A 84 4.62 11.89 12.46
C MET A 84 5.37 10.68 13.05
N ILE A 85 6.70 10.77 13.20
CA ILE A 85 7.52 9.77 13.89
C ILE A 85 7.17 9.76 15.38
N LEU A 86 7.01 10.93 16.01
CA LEU A 86 6.59 11.04 17.41
C LEU A 86 5.19 10.46 17.63
N GLU A 87 4.24 10.76 16.74
CA GLU A 87 2.89 10.20 16.81
C GLU A 87 2.90 8.67 16.63
N LEU A 88 3.69 8.15 15.69
CA LEU A 88 3.85 6.72 15.51
C LEU A 88 4.48 6.04 16.73
N HIS A 89 5.50 6.66 17.34
CA HIS A 89 6.13 6.20 18.57
C HIS A 89 5.13 6.12 19.72
N ASP A 90 4.27 7.13 19.87
CA ASP A 90 3.23 7.18 20.89
C ASP A 90 2.14 6.11 20.68
N LEU A 91 1.76 5.88 19.41
CA LEU A 91 0.82 4.82 19.02
C LEU A 91 1.40 3.42 19.26
N LEU A 92 2.70 3.23 19.02
CA LEU A 92 3.42 2.00 19.32
C LEU A 92 3.50 1.76 20.84
N LYS A 93 3.82 2.78 21.65
CA LYS A 93 3.80 2.69 23.13
C LYS A 93 2.42 2.31 23.67
N LYS A 94 1.35 2.77 23.03
CA LYS A 94 -0.05 2.48 23.39
C LYS A 94 -0.58 1.16 22.81
N HIS A 95 0.24 0.37 22.10
CA HIS A 95 -0.16 -0.84 21.38
C HIS A 95 -1.38 -0.63 20.48
N SER A 96 -1.48 0.56 19.87
CA SER A 96 -2.65 0.94 19.07
C SER A 96 -2.55 0.39 17.65
N MET A 97 -3.61 -0.25 17.17
CA MET A 97 -3.73 -0.69 15.77
C MET A 97 -3.65 0.49 14.78
N SER A 98 -3.88 1.72 15.24
CA SER A 98 -3.71 2.93 14.44
C SER A 98 -2.24 3.17 14.04
N ALA A 99 -1.27 2.55 14.72
CA ALA A 99 0.15 2.62 14.37
C ALA A 99 0.41 2.12 12.93
N ARG A 100 -0.30 1.07 12.50
CA ARG A 100 -0.15 0.52 11.14
C ARG A 100 -0.64 1.49 10.06
N ARG A 101 -1.72 2.22 10.35
CA ARG A 101 -2.26 3.23 9.44
C ARG A 101 -1.29 4.40 9.32
N LYS A 102 -0.79 4.89 10.47
CA LYS A 102 0.17 6.00 10.53
C LYS A 102 1.50 5.65 9.85
N TRP A 103 1.97 4.41 9.99
CA TRP A 103 3.14 3.92 9.26
C TRP A 103 2.94 3.91 7.73
N GLY A 104 1.72 3.61 7.26
CA GLY A 104 1.40 3.67 5.84
C GLY A 104 1.52 5.06 5.22
N GLU A 105 1.27 6.11 6.01
CA GLU A 105 1.48 7.52 5.61
C GLU A 105 2.97 7.88 5.71
N LEU A 106 3.66 7.36 6.72
CA LEU A 106 5.08 7.65 6.96
C LEU A 106 6.00 6.98 5.93
N LYS A 107 5.70 5.75 5.49
CA LYS A 107 6.59 4.97 4.61
C LYS A 107 6.85 5.65 3.26
N GLU A 108 5.92 6.46 2.76
CA GLU A 108 6.07 7.19 1.51
C GLU A 108 7.16 8.26 1.62
N ILE A 109 7.40 8.75 2.84
CA ILE A 109 8.42 9.75 3.17
C ILE A 109 9.80 9.10 3.35
N PHE A 110 9.84 7.82 3.77
CA PHE A 110 11.07 7.07 4.06
C PHE A 110 11.71 6.37 2.84
N ASN A 111 11.35 6.76 1.61
CA ASN A 111 11.82 6.12 0.36
C ASN A 111 13.29 6.43 -0.01
N ARG A 112 14.22 6.34 0.95
CA ARG A 112 15.67 6.34 0.69
C ARG A 112 16.16 4.90 0.57
N GLU A 113 16.98 4.60 -0.44
CA GLU A 113 17.58 3.27 -0.62
C GLU A 113 18.31 2.78 0.65
N THR A 114 18.93 3.69 1.41
CA THR A 114 19.64 3.39 2.66
C THR A 114 18.71 2.99 3.81
N MET A 115 17.42 3.28 3.74
CA MET A 115 16.43 3.01 4.80
C MET A 115 15.47 1.87 4.47
N ARG A 116 15.65 1.19 3.32
CA ARG A 116 14.79 0.08 2.89
C ARG A 116 14.72 -1.07 3.90
N GLU A 117 15.85 -1.48 4.48
CA GLU A 117 15.91 -2.59 5.44
C GLU A 117 15.19 -2.27 6.76
N PRO A 118 15.47 -1.15 7.46
CA PRO A 118 14.73 -0.76 8.65
C PRO A 118 13.23 -0.55 8.40
N VAL A 119 12.86 0.03 7.25
CA VAL A 119 11.45 0.24 6.85
C VAL A 119 10.73 -1.09 6.67
N ALA A 120 11.34 -2.04 5.96
CA ALA A 120 10.77 -3.38 5.78
C ALA A 120 10.59 -4.11 7.12
N HIS A 121 11.57 -4.00 8.01
CA HIS A 121 11.52 -4.64 9.33
C HIS A 121 10.43 -4.03 10.24
N LEU A 122 10.23 -2.72 10.15
CA LEU A 122 9.16 -2.01 10.87
C LEU A 122 7.77 -2.41 10.35
N GLU A 123 7.62 -2.54 9.03
CA GLU A 123 6.38 -3.01 8.40
C GLU A 123 6.04 -4.46 8.79
N GLU A 124 7.04 -5.34 8.79
CA GLU A 124 6.87 -6.73 9.25
C GLU A 124 6.43 -6.78 10.71
N SER A 125 7.11 -6.02 11.58
CA SER A 125 6.80 -5.96 13.01
C SER A 125 5.37 -5.45 13.26
N LEU A 126 4.94 -4.40 12.55
CA LEU A 126 3.58 -3.88 12.60
C LEU A 126 2.54 -4.89 12.07
N SER A 127 2.87 -5.66 11.03
CA SER A 127 1.98 -6.70 10.48
C SER A 127 1.77 -7.86 11.47
N ARG A 128 2.80 -8.19 12.25
CA ARG A 128 2.79 -9.24 13.27
C ARG A 128 2.30 -8.76 14.64
N LEU A 129 1.87 -7.50 14.75
CA LEU A 129 1.50 -6.83 15.99
C LEU A 129 2.61 -6.84 17.05
N ASP A 130 3.86 -6.94 16.61
CA ASP A 130 5.03 -6.84 17.45
C ASP A 130 5.41 -5.37 17.63
N PHE A 131 4.63 -4.69 18.48
CA PHE A 131 4.84 -3.28 18.79
C PHE A 131 6.19 -3.02 19.46
N ARG A 132 6.77 -4.04 20.13
CA ARG A 132 8.04 -3.90 20.85
C ARG A 132 9.23 -3.89 19.87
N SER A 133 9.23 -4.80 18.90
CA SER A 133 10.22 -4.80 17.82
C SER A 133 10.06 -3.57 16.93
N ALA A 134 8.82 -3.21 16.60
CA ALA A 134 8.51 -2.01 15.83
C ALA A 134 9.04 -0.72 16.50
N LEU A 135 8.87 -0.59 17.81
CA LEU A 135 9.33 0.58 18.56
C LEU A 135 10.86 0.71 18.53
N LYS A 136 11.57 -0.41 18.71
CA LYS A 136 13.05 -0.44 18.62
C LYS A 136 13.55 -0.08 17.22
N THR A 137 12.87 -0.53 16.17
CA THR A 137 13.22 -0.16 14.78
C THR A 137 12.95 1.32 14.50
N LEU A 138 11.85 1.86 15.04
CA LEU A 138 11.52 3.28 14.91
C LEU A 138 12.51 4.17 15.66
N GLU A 139 12.97 3.77 16.85
CA GLU A 139 14.00 4.48 17.62
C GLU A 139 15.34 4.55 16.88
N ASN A 140 15.75 3.44 16.27
CA ASN A 140 16.95 3.40 15.44
C ASN A 140 16.82 4.30 14.20
N LEU A 141 15.65 4.30 13.56
CA LEU A 141 15.35 5.17 12.42
C LEU A 141 15.37 6.65 12.82
N ALA A 142 14.74 7.01 13.94
CA ALA A 142 14.73 8.37 14.44
C ALA A 142 16.14 8.85 14.83
N GLY A 143 16.95 7.99 15.44
CA GLY A 143 18.35 8.29 15.74
C GLY A 143 19.21 8.53 14.50
N GLN A 144 18.98 7.78 13.42
CA GLN A 144 19.65 8.00 12.13
C GLN A 144 19.22 9.31 11.44
N LEU A 145 18.01 9.79 11.73
CA LEU A 145 17.45 11.03 11.20
C LEU A 145 17.71 12.25 12.09
N GLY A 146 18.31 12.07 13.28
CA GLY A 146 18.50 13.15 14.25
C GLY A 146 17.22 13.63 14.93
N VAL A 147 16.16 12.80 14.95
CA VAL A 147 14.89 13.10 15.63
C VAL A 147 14.96 12.58 17.06
N GLU A 148 14.89 13.49 18.04
CA GLU A 148 14.83 13.12 19.46
C GLU A 148 13.43 12.57 19.81
N LEU A 149 13.36 11.27 20.13
CA LEU A 149 12.17 10.64 20.70
C LEU A 149 12.21 10.73 22.23
N LYS A 150 11.10 11.16 22.86
CA LYS A 150 10.92 11.20 24.32
C LYS A 150 10.03 10.07 24.83
#